data_AF-A0AAC9NIA0-F1
#
_entry.id   AF-A0AAC9NIA0-F1
#
_cell.length_a   1.000
_cell.length_b   1.000
_cell.length_c   1.000
_cell.angle_alpha   90.00
_cell.angle_beta   90.00
_cell.angle_gamma   90.00
#
_symmetry.space_group_name_H-M   'P 1'
#
loop_
_entity.id
_entity.type
_entity.pdbx_description
1 polymer ?
#
loop_
_entity_poly.entity_id
_entity_poly.type
_entity_poly.pdbx_seq_one_letter_code
_entity_poly.pdbx_strand_id
1 'polypeptide(L)'
;MITNYLLSGMVGIMLFFTVVVAPTVFKVLPVEWSSKYVRNFFPKYYATLGLITLICVFTETDSTSKLLLAVCAVLFAFTFFYLTGKINNAKDSGNNRLFHWLHGSSVVINLFQLITFIYLLIKAP
;
A
#
# COMPACT_ATOMS: atom_id res chain seq x y z
N MET A 1 -19.35 -4.73 -10.77
CA MET A 1 -20.05 -3.42 -10.94
C MET A 1 -19.43 -2.31 -10.10
N ILE A 2 -19.36 -2.36 -8.75
CA ILE A 2 -18.71 -1.29 -7.95
C ILE A 2 -17.26 -1.58 -7.55
N THR A 3 -16.96 -2.85 -7.22
CA THR A 3 -15.60 -3.32 -6.87
C THR A 3 -14.58 -2.94 -7.94
N ASN A 4 -14.91 -3.16 -9.21
CA ASN A 4 -14.00 -2.85 -10.33
C ASN A 4 -13.67 -1.35 -10.42
N TYR A 5 -14.62 -0.45 -10.17
CA TYR A 5 -14.34 1.00 -10.16
C TYR A 5 -13.43 1.37 -9.00
N LEU A 6 -13.68 0.82 -7.81
CA LEU A 6 -12.84 1.05 -6.63
C LEU A 6 -11.42 0.52 -6.86
N LEU A 7 -11.27 -0.72 -7.35
CA LEU A 7 -9.98 -1.31 -7.68
C LEU A 7 -9.24 -0.52 -8.76
N SER A 8 -9.94 -0.04 -9.80
CA SER A 8 -9.33 0.80 -10.83
C SER A 8 -8.76 2.09 -10.25
N GLY A 9 -9.53 2.77 -9.38
CA GLY A 9 -9.07 3.96 -8.66
C GLY A 9 -7.86 3.66 -7.77
N MET A 10 -7.89 2.55 -7.04
CA MET A 10 -6.78 2.12 -6.18
C MET A 10 -5.51 1.85 -6.98
N VAL A 11 -5.61 1.08 -8.08
CA VAL A 11 -4.46 0.82 -8.98
C VAL A 11 -3.88 2.14 -9.50
N GLY A 12 -4.73 3.07 -9.92
CA GLY A 12 -4.30 4.41 -10.36
C GLY A 12 -3.54 5.17 -9.28
N ILE A 13 -4.06 5.20 -8.04
CA ILE A 13 -3.40 5.85 -6.89
C ILE A 13 -2.04 5.20 -6.61
N MET A 14 -1.98 3.86 -6.57
CA MET A 14 -0.76 3.12 -6.27
C MET A 14 0.32 3.36 -7.34
N LEU A 15 -0.05 3.31 -8.62
CA LEU A 15 0.86 3.56 -9.73
C LEU A 15 1.32 5.02 -9.77
N PHE A 16 0.40 5.98 -9.68
CA PHE A 16 0.75 7.40 -9.70
C PHE A 16 1.67 7.77 -8.55
N PHE A 17 1.39 7.25 -7.35
CA PHE A 17 2.26 7.50 -6.21
C PHE A 17 3.66 6.93 -6.43
N THR A 18 3.76 5.68 -6.92
CA THR A 18 5.03 4.99 -7.11
C THR A 18 5.88 5.61 -8.22
N VAL A 19 5.27 5.96 -9.35
CA VAL A 19 5.97 6.43 -10.55
C VAL A 19 6.24 7.93 -10.50
N VAL A 20 5.32 8.72 -9.94
CA VAL A 20 5.37 10.18 -10.03
C VAL A 20 5.62 10.82 -8.67
N VAL A 21 4.77 10.55 -7.68
CA VAL A 21 4.78 11.29 -6.41
C VAL A 21 6.05 11.00 -5.59
N ALA A 22 6.35 9.72 -5.31
CA ALA A 22 7.47 9.35 -4.48
C ALA A 22 8.82 9.82 -5.07
N PRO A 23 9.13 9.60 -6.37
CA PRO A 23 10.37 10.11 -6.96
C PRO A 23 10.45 11.63 -6.93
N THR A 24 9.33 12.34 -7.18
CA THR A 24 9.31 13.81 -7.14
C THR A 24 9.57 14.33 -5.73
N VAL A 25 8.95 13.73 -4.70
CA VAL A 25 9.16 14.08 -3.30
C VAL A 25 10.63 13.91 -2.91
N PHE A 26 11.23 12.77 -3.23
CA PHE A 26 12.64 12.51 -2.89
C PHE A 26 13.63 13.33 -3.71
N LYS A 27 13.25 13.77 -4.91
CA LYS A 27 14.08 14.62 -5.78
C LYS A 27 14.05 16.10 -5.38
N VAL A 28 12.87 16.62 -5.03
CA VAL A 28 12.65 18.06 -4.85
C VAL A 28 12.86 18.50 -3.40
N LEU A 29 12.51 17.65 -2.43
CA LEU A 29 12.60 18.01 -1.01
C LEU A 29 13.94 17.59 -0.39
N PRO A 30 14.51 18.40 0.51
CA PRO A 30 15.60 17.97 1.36
C PRO A 30 15.22 16.72 2.17
N VAL A 31 16.19 15.89 2.52
CA VAL A 31 16.00 14.58 3.19
C VAL A 31 15.14 14.68 4.46
N GLU A 32 15.33 15.74 5.25
CA GLU A 32 14.53 15.99 6.46
C GLU A 32 13.02 16.12 6.14
N TRP A 33 12.69 16.93 5.13
CA TRP A 33 11.31 17.19 4.72
C TRP A 33 10.69 16.00 3.98
N SER A 34 11.45 15.30 3.14
CA SER A 34 10.97 14.11 2.44
C SER A 34 10.68 12.97 3.43
N SER A 35 11.54 12.76 4.43
CA SER A 35 11.31 11.82 5.53
C SER A 35 10.04 12.16 6.32
N LYS A 36 9.85 13.42 6.71
CA LYS A 36 8.65 13.88 7.43
C LYS A 36 7.38 13.67 6.60
N TYR A 37 7.42 13.96 5.30
CA TYR A 37 6.30 13.75 4.39
C TYR A 37 5.90 12.28 4.34
N VAL A 38 6.83 11.37 4.04
CA VAL A 38 6.50 9.94 3.85
C VAL A 38 6.00 9.29 5.14
N ARG A 39 6.56 9.67 6.30
CA ARG A 39 6.11 9.18 7.62
C ARG A 39 4.65 9.54 7.92
N ASN A 40 4.19 10.70 7.45
CA ASN A 40 2.81 11.14 7.64
C ASN A 40 1.87 10.66 6.52
N PHE A 41 2.41 10.44 5.32
CA PHE A 41 1.64 9.99 4.16
C PHE A 41 1.27 8.51 4.24
N PHE A 42 2.24 7.63 4.50
CA PHE A 42 2.03 6.17 4.44
C PHE A 42 0.96 5.65 5.41
N PRO A 43 0.85 6.11 6.66
CA PRO A 43 -0.25 5.70 7.53
C PRO A 43 -1.63 5.98 6.91
N LYS A 44 -1.82 7.17 6.32
CA LYS A 44 -3.07 7.55 5.65
C LYS A 44 -3.30 6.71 4.41
N TYR A 45 -2.26 6.51 3.61
CA TYR A 45 -2.29 5.67 2.42
C TYR A 45 -2.75 4.24 2.73
N TYR A 46 -2.13 3.57 3.70
CA TYR A 46 -2.49 2.19 4.07
C TYR A 46 -3.88 2.10 4.71
N ALA A 47 -4.26 3.08 5.55
CA ALA A 47 -5.59 3.11 6.14
C ALA A 47 -6.68 3.30 5.08
N THR A 48 -6.51 4.27 4.18
CA THR A 48 -7.49 4.54 3.11
C THR A 48 -7.60 3.35 2.16
N LEU A 49 -6.49 2.83 1.63
CA LEU A 49 -6.53 1.68 0.73
C LEU A 49 -7.05 0.43 1.44
N GLY A 50 -6.68 0.21 2.71
CA GLY A 50 -7.19 -0.90 3.51
C GLY A 50 -8.70 -0.84 3.70
N LEU A 51 -9.26 0.33 4.03
CA LEU A 51 -10.71 0.52 4.19
C LEU A 51 -11.46 0.31 2.86
N ILE A 52 -10.95 0.84 1.75
CA ILE A 52 -11.57 0.63 0.43
C ILE A 52 -11.51 -0.86 0.04
N THR A 53 -10.38 -1.52 0.30
CA THR A 53 -10.25 -2.97 0.07
C THR A 53 -11.26 -3.75 0.90
N LEU A 54 -11.47 -3.36 2.16
CA LEU A 54 -12.46 -3.99 3.04
C LEU A 54 -13.88 -3.83 2.48
N ILE A 55 -14.23 -2.64 1.99
CA ILE A 55 -15.53 -2.42 1.31
C ILE A 55 -15.66 -3.35 0.11
N CYS A 56 -14.59 -3.50 -0.69
CA CYS A 56 -14.57 -4.42 -1.84
C CYS A 56 -14.84 -5.87 -1.45
N VAL A 57 -14.39 -6.33 -0.27
CA VAL A 57 -14.70 -7.69 0.22
C VAL A 57 -16.20 -7.91 0.38
N PHE A 58 -16.95 -6.89 0.81
CA PHE A 58 -18.40 -7.01 1.03
C PHE A 58 -19.23 -6.80 -0.24
N THR A 59 -18.69 -6.10 -1.24
CA THR A 59 -19.40 -5.84 -2.50
C THR A 59 -19.06 -6.81 -3.63
N GLU A 60 -17.96 -7.56 -3.49
CA GLU A 60 -17.59 -8.61 -4.44
C GLU A 60 -18.48 -9.84 -4.26
N THR A 61 -18.83 -10.49 -5.36
CA THR A 61 -19.69 -11.69 -5.36
C THR A 61 -18.87 -12.97 -5.50
N ASP A 62 -17.80 -12.95 -6.27
CA ASP A 62 -16.94 -14.11 -6.51
C ASP A 62 -16.15 -14.49 -5.24
N SER A 63 -16.31 -15.72 -4.77
CA SER A 63 -15.69 -16.21 -3.52
C SER A 63 -14.17 -16.16 -3.57
N THR A 64 -13.56 -16.50 -4.71
CA THR A 64 -12.10 -16.45 -4.87
C THR A 64 -11.58 -15.02 -4.81
N SER A 65 -12.24 -14.09 -5.52
CA SER A 65 -11.88 -12.67 -5.52
C SER A 65 -12.05 -12.05 -4.13
N LYS A 66 -13.13 -12.39 -3.43
CA LYS A 66 -13.34 -11.99 -2.02
C LYS A 66 -12.21 -12.44 -1.11
N LEU A 67 -11.76 -13.69 -1.22
CA LEU A 67 -10.66 -14.19 -0.41
C LEU A 67 -9.36 -13.42 -0.67
N LEU A 68 -9.03 -13.16 -1.95
CA LEU A 68 -7.85 -12.37 -2.32
C LEU A 68 -7.92 -10.94 -1.79
N LEU A 69 -9.09 -10.30 -1.88
CA LEU A 69 -9.32 -8.96 -1.32
C LEU A 69 -9.19 -8.96 0.21
N ALA A 70 -9.70 -9.99 0.89
CA ALA A 70 -9.59 -10.12 2.34
C ALA A 70 -8.12 -10.26 2.77
N VAL A 71 -7.33 -11.07 2.05
CA VAL A 71 -5.88 -11.17 2.27
C VAL A 71 -5.20 -9.81 2.07
N CYS A 72 -5.54 -9.09 1.00
CA CYS A 72 -4.99 -7.74 0.75
C CYS A 72 -5.36 -6.74 1.86
N ALA A 73 -6.60 -6.78 2.38
CA ALA A 73 -7.04 -5.93 3.48
C ALA A 73 -6.27 -6.22 4.77
N VAL A 74 -6.05 -7.51 5.10
CA VAL A 74 -5.22 -7.91 6.25
C VAL A 74 -3.77 -7.45 6.06
N LEU A 75 -3.21 -7.55 4.86
CA LEU A 75 -1.86 -7.06 4.57
C LEU A 75 -1.73 -5.54 4.71
N PHE A 76 -2.77 -4.76 4.33
CA PHE A 76 -2.81 -3.33 4.59
C PHE A 76 -2.84 -3.03 6.09
N ALA A 77 -3.69 -3.72 6.84
CA ALA A 77 -3.77 -3.57 8.29
C ALA A 77 -2.44 -3.94 8.97
N PHE A 78 -1.81 -5.05 8.56
CA PHE A 78 -0.49 -5.46 9.04
C PHE A 78 0.58 -4.41 8.74
N THR A 79 0.56 -3.84 7.53
CA THR A 79 1.54 -2.82 7.15
C THR A 79 1.35 -1.52 7.94
N PHE A 80 0.09 -1.12 8.14
CA PHE A 80 -0.30 0.05 8.91
C PHE A 80 0.06 -0.08 10.40
N PHE A 81 -0.43 -1.12 11.08
CA PHE A 81 -0.30 -1.28 12.53
C PHE A 81 1.08 -1.74 12.98
N TYR A 82 1.79 -2.53 12.17
CA TYR A 82 3.03 -3.18 12.60
C TYR A 82 4.27 -2.70 11.82
N LEU A 83 4.30 -2.82 10.49
CA LEU A 83 5.50 -2.46 9.71
C LEU A 83 5.83 -0.99 9.81
N THR A 84 4.85 -0.10 9.70
CA THR A 84 5.11 1.35 9.67
C THR A 84 5.86 1.83 10.91
N GLY A 85 5.40 1.41 12.10
CA GLY A 85 6.09 1.73 13.36
C GLY A 85 7.50 1.13 13.43
N LYS A 86 7.66 -0.15 13.04
CA LYS A 86 8.97 -0.80 13.06
C LYS A 86 9.96 -0.21 12.06
N ILE A 87 9.52 0.19 10.86
CA ILE A 87 10.36 0.85 9.85
C ILE A 87 10.87 2.17 10.39
N ASN A 88 9.99 2.98 10.98
CA ASN A 88 10.36 4.26 11.57
C ASN A 88 11.36 4.09 12.72
N ASN A 89 11.09 3.16 13.65
CA ASN A 89 11.99 2.88 14.76
C ASN A 89 13.37 2.36 14.28
N ALA A 90 13.41 1.50 13.26
CA ALA A 90 14.67 1.03 12.67
C ALA A 90 15.47 2.17 12.01
N LYS A 91 14.79 3.13 11.38
CA LYS A 91 15.42 4.32 10.80
C LYS A 91 15.96 5.26 11.88
N ASP A 92 15.16 5.50 12.92
CA ASP A 92 15.51 6.44 14.01
C ASP A 92 16.64 5.90 14.89
N SER A 93 16.73 4.58 15.05
CA SER A 93 17.84 3.90 15.76
C SER A 93 19.11 3.76 14.92
N GLY A 94 19.13 4.22 13.67
CA GLY A 94 20.28 4.08 12.77
C GLY A 94 20.56 2.64 12.30
N ASN A 95 19.65 1.69 12.57
CA ASN A 95 19.81 0.30 12.16
C ASN A 95 19.45 0.11 10.67
N ASN A 96 20.36 0.53 9.80
CA ASN A 96 20.17 0.52 8.35
C ASN A 96 19.85 -0.86 7.77
N ARG A 97 20.43 -1.93 8.33
CA ARG A 97 20.17 -3.31 7.87
C ARG A 97 18.71 -3.69 8.12
N LEU A 98 18.22 -3.47 9.33
CA LEU A 98 16.82 -3.76 9.69
C LEU A 98 15.86 -2.84 8.93
N PHE A 99 16.20 -1.56 8.78
CA PHE A 99 15.40 -0.61 8.01
C PHE A 99 15.23 -1.08 6.55
N HIS A 100 16.31 -1.47 5.86
CA HIS A 100 16.21 -1.96 4.48
C HIS A 100 15.37 -3.22 4.36
N TRP A 101 15.50 -4.17 5.30
CA TRP A 101 14.68 -5.38 5.33
C TRP A 101 13.20 -5.06 5.53
N LEU A 102 12.86 -4.26 6.54
CA LEU A 102 11.46 -3.92 6.84
C LEU A 102 10.82 -3.06 5.74
N HIS A 103 11.55 -2.08 5.22
CA HIS A 103 11.10 -1.25 4.13
C HIS A 103 10.90 -2.08 2.85
N GLY A 104 11.87 -2.92 2.49
CA GLY A 104 11.76 -3.83 1.35
C GLY A 104 10.56 -4.75 1.46
N SER A 105 10.32 -5.35 2.63
CA SER A 105 9.12 -6.16 2.89
C SER A 105 7.82 -5.38 2.67
N SER A 106 7.75 -4.13 3.14
CA SER A 106 6.56 -3.29 2.90
C SER A 106 6.33 -3.00 1.41
N VAL A 107 7.40 -2.80 0.64
CA VAL A 107 7.32 -2.58 -0.81
C VAL A 107 6.84 -3.84 -1.52
N VAL A 108 7.37 -5.01 -1.15
CA VAL A 108 6.93 -6.30 -1.71
C VAL A 108 5.46 -6.57 -1.42
N ILE A 109 5.00 -6.30 -0.20
CA ILE A 109 3.58 -6.42 0.17
C ILE A 109 2.72 -5.49 -0.69
N ASN A 110 3.12 -4.22 -0.83
CA ASN A 110 2.36 -3.25 -1.63
C ASN A 110 2.34 -3.63 -3.12
N LEU A 111 3.43 -4.19 -3.64
CA LEU A 111 3.51 -4.70 -5.02
C LEU A 111 2.61 -5.93 -5.21
N PHE A 112 2.59 -6.85 -4.26
CA PHE A 112 1.68 -8.00 -4.28
C PHE A 112 0.20 -7.57 -4.31
N GLN A 113 -0.17 -6.57 -3.50
CA GLN A 113 -1.52 -6.00 -3.51
C GLN A 113 -1.86 -5.36 -4.86
N LEU A 114 -0.93 -4.60 -5.43
CA LEU A 114 -1.09 -3.98 -6.74
C LEU A 114 -1.32 -5.03 -7.84
N ILE A 115 -0.47 -6.06 -7.90
CA ILE A 115 -0.59 -7.15 -8.88
C ILE A 115 -1.92 -7.87 -8.70
N THR A 116 -2.32 -8.12 -7.44
CA THR A 116 -3.62 -8.75 -7.14
C THR A 116 -4.78 -7.91 -7.66
N PHE A 117 -4.77 -6.59 -7.46
CA PHE A 117 -5.83 -5.71 -7.95
C PHE A 117 -5.88 -5.67 -9.48
N ILE A 118 -4.72 -5.61 -10.15
CA ILE A 118 -4.66 -5.68 -11.62
C ILE A 118 -5.20 -7.03 -12.11
N TYR A 119 -4.80 -8.14 -11.48
CA TYR A 119 -5.29 -9.47 -11.81
C TYR A 119 -6.82 -9.56 -11.68
N LEU A 120 -7.38 -9.06 -10.58
CA LEU A 120 -8.83 -9.06 -10.36
C LEU A 120 -9.58 -8.21 -11.39
N LEU A 121 -9.02 -7.07 -11.81
CA LEU A 121 -9.59 -6.24 -12.87
C LEU A 121 -9.60 -6.94 -14.24
N ILE A 122 -8.55 -7.70 -14.56
CA ILE A 122 -8.46 -8.45 -15.83
C ILE A 122 -9.34 -9.71 -15.79
N LYS A 123 -9.45 -10.35 -14.62
CA LYS A 123 -10.29 -11.54 -14.41
C LYS A 123 -11.78 -11.20 -14.53
N ALA A 124 -12.20 -10.01 -14.10
CA ALA A 124 -13.59 -9.60 -14.13
C ALA A 124 -14.08 -9.48 -15.59
N PRO A 125 -15.06 -10.30 -16.04
CA PRO A 125 -15.66 -10.17 -17.37
C PRO A 125 -16.58 -8.95 -17.48
#